data_AF-A0A4R9KEC8-F1
#
_entry.id   AF-A0A4R9KEC8-F1
#
_cell.length_a   1.000
_cell.length_b   1.000
_cell.length_c   1.000
_cell.angle_alpha   90.00
_cell.angle_beta   90.00
_cell.angle_gamma   90.00
#
_symmetry.space_group_name_H-M   'P 1'
#
loop_
_entity.id
_entity.type
_entity.pdbx_description
1 polymer ?
#
loop_
_entity_poly.entity_id
_entity_poly.type
_entity_poly.pdbx_seq_one_letter_code
_entity_poly.pdbx_strand_id
1 'polypeptide(L)'
;MKIQSFVGLVLILSLFPFAVSSFSAEEETKLIEKALVESLSTPEQKEIVGKYLANLSKKKRDEAIHLRELASSEPKGHSRKKKLIELAIQLEKEASIHEETLKNLQKFSVQ
;
A
#
# COMPACT_ATOMS: atom_id res chain seq x y z
N MET A 1 3.66 10.91 -29.61
CA MET A 1 4.38 9.98 -28.71
C MET A 1 3.93 10.07 -27.23
N LYS A 2 2.63 10.25 -26.92
CA LYS A 2 2.17 10.36 -25.51
C LYS A 2 1.33 9.15 -25.04
N ILE A 3 0.70 8.43 -25.96
CA ILE A 3 -0.19 7.30 -25.67
C ILE A 3 0.58 6.00 -25.40
N GLN A 4 1.76 5.81 -26.00
CA GLN A 4 2.59 4.61 -25.76
C GLN A 4 3.06 4.49 -24.30
N SER A 5 3.39 5.60 -23.62
CA SER A 5 3.74 5.57 -22.19
C SER A 5 2.54 5.25 -21.30
N PHE A 6 1.33 5.69 -21.67
CA PHE A 6 0.13 5.43 -20.88
C PHE A 6 -0.30 3.96 -20.97
N VAL A 7 -0.18 3.36 -22.15
CA VAL A 7 -0.46 1.93 -22.37
C VAL A 7 0.54 1.04 -21.63
N GLY A 8 1.82 1.43 -21.59
CA GLY A 8 2.83 0.72 -20.80
C GLY A 8 2.52 0.71 -19.30
N LEU A 9 2.09 1.86 -18.75
CA LEU A 9 1.73 1.99 -17.34
C LEU A 9 0.52 1.12 -16.96
N VAL A 10 -0.50 1.10 -17.82
CA VAL A 10 -1.72 0.30 -17.62
C VAL A 10 -1.43 -1.21 -17.73
N LEU A 11 -0.52 -1.62 -18.61
CA LEU A 11 -0.11 -3.03 -18.75
C LEU A 11 0.65 -3.53 -17.51
N ILE A 12 1.51 -2.71 -16.91
CA ILE A 12 2.22 -3.05 -15.66
C ILE A 12 1.25 -3.22 -14.49
N LEU A 13 0.22 -2.36 -14.42
CA LEU A 13 -0.83 -2.44 -13.39
C LEU A 13 -1.77 -3.65 -13.56
N SER A 14 -1.87 -4.22 -14.77
CA SER A 14 -2.76 -5.34 -15.06
C SER A 14 -2.20 -6.73 -14.70
N LEU A 15 -0.92 -6.81 -14.30
CA LEU A 15 -0.19 -8.08 -14.17
C LEU A 15 -0.30 -8.80 -12.82
N PHE A 16 -1.02 -8.31 -11.81
CA PHE A 16 -0.96 -8.96 -10.49
C PHE A 16 -2.32 -9.16 -9.80
N PRO A 17 -2.91 -10.34 -9.96
CA PRO A 17 -3.62 -11.02 -8.90
C PRO A 17 -2.75 -12.18 -8.36
N PHE A 18 -2.54 -12.18 -7.04
CA PHE A 18 -2.22 -13.38 -6.25
C PHE A 18 -0.83 -14.03 -6.42
N ALA A 19 0.14 -13.64 -5.58
CA ALA A 19 1.16 -14.57 -5.12
C ALA A 19 1.51 -14.29 -3.64
N VAL A 20 1.39 -15.33 -2.83
CA VAL A 20 1.33 -15.30 -1.37
C VAL A 20 2.73 -15.56 -0.81
N SER A 21 3.43 -14.51 -0.42
CA SER A 21 4.67 -14.60 0.35
C SER A 21 4.79 -13.33 1.21
N SER A 22 4.10 -13.31 2.36
CA SER A 22 3.88 -12.13 3.20
C SER A 22 5.14 -11.37 3.65
N PHE A 23 6.32 -12.00 3.66
CA PHE A 23 7.59 -11.31 3.95
C PHE A 23 8.23 -10.73 2.69
N SER A 24 8.22 -11.50 1.60
CA SER A 24 8.69 -11.04 0.28
C SER A 24 7.85 -9.88 -0.24
N ALA A 25 6.53 -9.93 -0.06
CA ALA A 25 5.62 -8.89 -0.51
C ALA A 25 5.81 -7.56 0.25
N GLU A 26 6.18 -7.60 1.54
CA GLU A 26 6.47 -6.39 2.31
C GLU A 26 7.72 -5.69 1.76
N GLU A 27 8.78 -6.46 1.54
CA GLU A 27 10.06 -5.95 1.05
C GLU A 27 9.97 -5.54 -0.42
N GLU A 28 9.25 -6.30 -1.24
CA GLU A 28 8.93 -5.95 -2.62
C GLU A 28 8.11 -4.65 -2.70
N THR A 29 7.09 -4.49 -1.85
CA THR A 29 6.30 -3.25 -1.79
C THR A 29 7.17 -2.04 -1.44
N LYS A 30 8.05 -2.18 -0.42
CA LYS A 30 9.02 -1.13 -0.08
C LYS A 30 9.96 -0.78 -1.24
N LEU A 31 10.48 -1.80 -1.93
CA LEU A 31 11.38 -1.60 -3.07
C LEU A 31 10.68 -0.93 -4.25
N ILE A 32 9.46 -1.36 -4.58
CA ILE A 32 8.64 -0.77 -5.64
C ILE A 32 8.31 0.69 -5.31
N GLU A 33 7.86 0.97 -4.09
CA GLU A 33 7.54 2.32 -3.67
C GLU A 33 8.74 3.25 -3.67
N LYS A 34 9.90 2.75 -3.23
CA LYS A 34 11.15 3.49 -3.32
C LYS A 34 11.52 3.80 -4.76
N ALA A 35 11.47 2.80 -5.65
CA ALA A 35 11.73 2.99 -7.08
C ALA A 35 10.73 3.98 -7.72
N LEU A 36 9.46 3.91 -7.31
CA LEU A 36 8.43 4.84 -7.75
C LEU A 36 8.81 6.26 -7.34
N VAL A 37 9.09 6.51 -6.06
CA VAL A 37 9.48 7.83 -5.54
C VAL A 37 10.73 8.37 -6.22
N GLU A 38 11.76 7.53 -6.41
CA GLU A 38 13.00 7.90 -7.09
C GLU A 38 12.79 8.25 -8.58
N SER A 39 11.80 7.64 -9.24
CA SER A 39 11.48 7.92 -10.65
C SER A 39 10.70 9.23 -10.87
N LEU A 40 10.14 9.84 -9.82
CA LEU A 40 9.32 11.06 -9.95
C LEU A 40 10.19 12.28 -10.21
N SER A 41 10.00 12.89 -11.38
CA SER A 41 10.83 13.99 -11.86
C SER A 41 10.14 15.36 -11.78
N THR A 42 8.80 15.39 -11.67
CA THR A 42 8.04 16.64 -11.61
C THR A 42 7.31 16.82 -10.27
N PRO A 43 7.10 18.07 -9.81
CA PRO A 43 6.31 18.35 -8.60
C PRO A 43 4.88 17.80 -8.69
N GLU A 44 4.25 17.87 -9.87
CA GLU A 44 2.90 17.37 -10.10
C GLU A 44 2.82 15.84 -9.95
N GLN A 45 3.83 15.11 -10.44
CA GLN A 45 3.94 13.66 -10.23
C GLN A 45 4.08 13.32 -8.74
N LYS A 46 4.91 14.07 -8.01
CA LYS A 46 5.08 13.92 -6.55
C LYS A 46 3.76 14.18 -5.82
N GLU A 47 2.98 15.19 -6.23
CA GLU A 47 1.69 15.48 -5.62
C GLU A 47 0.67 14.34 -5.84
N ILE A 48 0.57 13.83 -7.07
CA ILE A 48 -0.33 12.73 -7.42
C ILE A 48 0.03 11.46 -6.63
N VAL A 49 1.31 11.09 -6.60
CA VAL A 49 1.78 9.93 -5.84
C VAL A 49 1.58 10.14 -4.34
N GLY A 50 1.78 11.36 -3.83
CA GLY A 50 1.51 11.68 -2.44
C GLY A 50 0.05 11.47 -2.06
N LYS A 51 -0.89 11.94 -2.90
CA LYS A 51 -2.33 11.71 -2.73
C LYS A 51 -2.68 10.22 -2.82
N TYR A 52 -2.06 9.49 -3.75
CA TYR A 52 -2.25 8.05 -3.89
C TYR A 52 -1.83 7.29 -2.63
N LEU A 53 -0.60 7.53 -2.13
CA LEU A 53 -0.08 6.89 -0.91
C LEU A 53 -0.94 7.22 0.31
N ALA A 54 -1.37 8.48 0.45
CA ALA A 54 -2.26 8.91 1.54
C ALA A 54 -3.62 8.21 1.50
N ASN A 55 -4.20 8.06 0.31
CA ASN A 55 -5.48 7.36 0.14
C ASN A 55 -5.32 5.85 0.39
N LEU A 56 -4.22 5.27 -0.05
CA LEU A 56 -3.95 3.84 0.10
C LEU A 56 -3.71 3.47 1.56
N SER A 57 -2.89 4.23 2.28
CA SER A 57 -2.67 4.02 3.71
C SER A 57 -3.98 4.14 4.50
N LYS A 58 -4.77 5.17 4.24
CA LYS A 58 -6.08 5.35 4.87
C LYS A 58 -7.01 4.18 4.60
N LYS A 59 -7.14 3.74 3.35
CA LYS A 59 -7.99 2.61 2.99
C LYS A 59 -7.59 1.34 3.74
N LYS A 60 -6.28 1.07 3.83
CA LYS A 60 -5.72 -0.10 4.52
C LYS A 60 -5.95 -0.02 6.03
N ARG A 61 -5.84 1.17 6.64
CA ARG A 61 -6.21 1.40 8.05
C ARG A 61 -7.70 1.14 8.30
N ASP A 62 -8.57 1.70 7.46
CA ASP A 62 -10.02 1.55 7.59
C ASP A 62 -10.43 0.07 7.48
N GLU A 63 -9.82 -0.67 6.54
CA GLU A 63 -10.06 -2.10 6.37
C GLU A 63 -9.51 -2.93 7.55
N ALA A 64 -8.35 -2.58 8.10
CA ALA A 64 -7.82 -3.21 9.31
C ALA A 64 -8.74 -3.00 10.53
N ILE A 65 -9.29 -1.79 10.69
CA ILE A 65 -10.27 -1.48 11.75
C ILE A 65 -11.51 -2.36 11.57
N HIS A 66 -12.06 -2.42 10.36
CA HIS A 66 -13.22 -3.25 10.05
C HIS A 66 -12.96 -4.75 10.33
N LEU A 67 -11.77 -5.27 10.00
CA LEU A 67 -11.40 -6.65 10.32
C LEU A 67 -11.29 -6.90 11.83
N ARG A 68 -10.78 -5.93 12.60
CA ARG A 68 -10.74 -6.02 14.07
C ARG A 68 -12.14 -5.99 14.67
N GLU A 69 -13.03 -5.14 14.15
CA GLU A 69 -14.44 -5.10 14.55
C GLU A 69 -15.12 -6.44 14.26
N LEU A 70 -14.91 -6.99 13.07
CA LEU A 70 -15.42 -8.32 12.71
C LEU A 70 -14.86 -9.40 13.64
N ALA A 71 -13.56 -9.39 13.93
CA ALA A 71 -12.93 -10.30 14.88
C ALA A 71 -13.48 -10.14 16.31
N SER A 72 -13.89 -8.94 16.70
CA SER A 72 -14.49 -8.68 18.01
C SER A 72 -15.85 -9.35 18.15
N SER A 73 -16.62 -9.44 17.06
CA SER A 73 -17.93 -10.10 17.01
C SER A 73 -17.84 -11.64 17.00
N GLU A 74 -16.68 -12.20 16.67
CA GLU A 74 -16.48 -13.65 16.63
C GLU A 74 -16.37 -14.28 18.03
N PRO A 75 -16.94 -15.49 18.24
CA PRO A 75 -16.84 -16.22 19.49
C PRO A 75 -15.38 -16.44 19.97
N LYS A 76 -15.17 -16.44 21.29
CA LYS A 76 -13.86 -16.70 21.88
C LYS A 76 -13.33 -18.09 21.46
N GLY A 77 -12.08 -18.15 21.02
CA GLY A 77 -11.42 -19.40 20.62
C GLY A 77 -11.67 -19.83 19.16
N HIS A 78 -12.46 -19.09 18.39
CA HIS A 78 -12.67 -19.44 16.99
C HIS A 78 -11.42 -19.14 16.15
N SER A 79 -10.94 -20.13 15.39
CA SER A 79 -9.80 -19.99 14.46
C SER A 79 -9.96 -18.83 13.46
N ARG A 80 -11.21 -18.50 13.11
CA ARG A 80 -11.55 -17.36 12.25
C ARG A 80 -11.18 -16.02 12.87
N LYS A 81 -11.41 -15.84 14.18
CA LYS A 81 -11.02 -14.63 14.92
C LYS A 81 -9.53 -14.35 14.81
N LYS A 82 -8.71 -15.40 14.99
CA LYS A 82 -7.25 -15.29 14.87
C LYS A 82 -6.83 -14.86 13.45
N LYS A 83 -7.41 -15.46 12.41
CA LYS A 83 -7.14 -15.08 11.02
C LYS A 83 -7.51 -13.64 10.71
N LEU A 84 -8.66 -13.17 11.19
CA LEU A 84 -9.10 -11.78 11.00
C LEU A 84 -8.14 -10.79 11.67
N ILE A 85 -7.65 -11.12 12.88
CA ILE A 85 -6.65 -10.30 13.58
C ILE A 85 -5.32 -10.30 12.83
N GLU A 86 -4.86 -11.45 12.33
CA GLU A 86 -3.62 -11.55 11.55
C GLU A 86 -3.69 -10.71 10.27
N LEU A 87 -4.82 -10.77 9.54
CA LEU A 87 -5.05 -9.95 8.35
C LEU A 87 -5.09 -8.45 8.69
N ALA A 88 -5.75 -8.06 9.79
CA ALA A 88 -5.77 -6.67 10.23
C ALA A 88 -4.34 -6.14 10.54
N ILE A 89 -3.51 -6.96 11.21
CA ILE A 89 -2.11 -6.61 11.50
C ILE A 89 -1.30 -6.46 10.21
N GLN A 90 -1.52 -7.33 9.20
CA GLN A 90 -0.84 -7.21 7.91
C GLN A 90 -1.22 -5.91 7.20
N LEU A 91 -2.50 -5.56 7.15
CA LEU A 91 -2.96 -4.30 6.56
C LEU A 91 -2.42 -3.07 7.30
N GLU A 92 -2.30 -3.12 8.62
CA GLU A 92 -1.68 -2.05 9.43
C GLU A 92 -0.19 -1.86 9.09
N LYS A 93 0.53 -2.96 8.85
CA LYS A 93 1.93 -2.90 8.41
C LYS A 93 2.05 -2.30 7.01
N GLU A 94 1.24 -2.74 6.06
CA GLU A 94 1.18 -2.16 4.70
C GLU A 94 0.86 -0.67 4.75
N ALA A 95 -0.15 -0.27 5.53
CA ALA A 95 -0.50 1.14 5.72
C ALA A 95 0.67 1.96 6.26
N SER A 96 1.42 1.40 7.23
CA SER A 96 2.58 2.07 7.83
C SER A 96 3.72 2.27 6.82
N ILE A 97 3.90 1.34 5.88
CA ILE A 97 4.89 1.46 4.79
C ILE A 97 4.50 2.62 3.86
N HIS A 98 3.25 2.68 3.42
CA HIS A 98 2.75 3.77 2.59
C HIS A 98 2.88 5.13 3.28
N GLU A 99 2.59 5.21 4.58
CA GLU A 99 2.76 6.40 5.41
C GLU A 99 4.24 6.83 5.50
N GLU A 100 5.16 5.88 5.64
CA GLU A 100 6.60 6.14 5.66
C GLU A 100 7.10 6.63 4.29
N THR A 101 6.69 5.98 3.20
CA THR A 101 7.00 6.41 1.83
C THR A 101 6.48 7.82 1.57
N LEU A 102 5.25 8.12 1.98
CA LEU A 102 4.68 9.46 1.86
C LEU A 102 5.50 10.51 2.62
N LYS A 103 5.91 10.20 3.85
CA LYS A 103 6.77 11.07 4.66
C LYS A 103 8.12 11.31 3.98
N ASN A 104 8.69 10.29 3.34
CA ASN A 104 9.95 10.42 2.60
C ASN A 104 9.77 11.26 1.34
N LEU A 105 8.70 11.04 0.57
CA LEU A 105 8.35 11.83 -0.62
C LEU A 105 8.19 13.32 -0.28
N GLN A 106 7.54 13.63 0.85
CA GLN A 106 7.39 15.01 1.33
C GLN A 106 8.74 15.65 1.69
N LYS A 107 9.67 14.91 2.31
CA LYS A 107 11.03 15.41 2.57
C LYS A 107 11.78 15.78 1.28
N PHE A 108 11.66 14.95 0.23
CA PHE A 108 12.26 15.20 -1.09
C PHE A 108 11.55 16.28 -1.92
N SER A 109 10.45 16.86 -1.43
CA SER A 109 9.75 17.98 -2.06
C SER A 109 10.10 19.33 -1.44
N VAL A 110 10.77 19.35 -0.28
CA VAL A 110 11.13 20.57 0.46
C VAL A 110 12.59 20.99 0.20
N GLN A 111 13.39 20.12 -0.42
CA GLN A 111 14.72 20.45 -0.98
C GLN A 111 14.60 20.86 -2.45
#